data_AF-B7T8N4-F1
#
_entry.id   AF-B7T8N4-F1
#
_cell.length_a   1.000
_cell.length_b   1.000
_cell.length_c   1.000
_cell.angle_alpha   90.00
_cell.angle_beta   90.00
_cell.angle_gamma   90.00
#
_symmetry.space_group_name_H-M   'P 1'
#
loop_
_entity.id
_entity.type
_entity.pdbx_description
1 polymer ?
#
loop_
_entity_poly.entity_id
_entity_poly.type
_entity_poly.pdbx_seq_one_letter_code
_entity_poly.pdbx_strand_id
1 'polypeptide(L)'
;DISGALIERLRGQVAERPGLADRVVLHQLSAHELGSLPSGGFDTVVLNSVIQYFPSGDYLFDLLREVSRLLVPGGAVFLGDVRNLRLLRTFHAGGLLAAATHTDTPQTVCAAIDRAMAQEKELLVDPEFFTTAVGALPGMTLESCTLKRG
;
A
#
# COMPACT_ATOMS: atom_id res chain seq x y z
N ASP A 1 -10.23 -8.19 3.86
CA ASP A 1 -9.68 -8.86 2.65
C ASP A 1 -10.83 -9.21 1.73
N ILE A 2 -10.64 -9.17 0.42
CA ILE A 2 -11.69 -9.54 -0.56
C ILE A 2 -11.85 -11.06 -0.70
N SER A 3 -10.83 -11.83 -0.36
CA SER A 3 -10.81 -13.29 -0.49
C SER A 3 -11.56 -13.96 0.67
N GLY A 4 -12.79 -14.38 0.40
CA GLY A 4 -13.60 -15.12 1.37
C GLY A 4 -12.94 -16.42 1.83
N ALA A 5 -12.31 -17.17 0.90
CA ALA A 5 -11.61 -18.41 1.25
C ALA A 5 -10.44 -18.19 2.21
N LEU A 6 -9.69 -17.09 2.05
CA LEU A 6 -8.62 -16.73 2.99
C LEU A 6 -9.20 -16.35 4.35
N ILE A 7 -10.26 -15.55 4.37
CA ILE A 7 -10.94 -15.13 5.61
C ILE A 7 -11.46 -16.33 6.38
N GLU A 8 -12.14 -17.29 5.73
CA GLU A 8 -12.64 -18.50 6.40
C GLU A 8 -11.51 -19.35 6.98
N ARG A 9 -10.41 -19.53 6.22
CA ARG A 9 -9.24 -20.24 6.71
C ARG A 9 -8.64 -19.56 7.95
N LEU A 10 -8.52 -18.23 7.93
CA LEU A 10 -8.00 -17.46 9.06
C LEU A 10 -8.95 -17.51 10.27
N ARG A 11 -10.27 -17.52 10.05
CA ARG A 11 -11.26 -17.68 11.13
C ARG A 11 -11.04 -19.00 11.87
N GLY A 12 -10.85 -20.10 11.15
CA GLY A 12 -10.50 -21.39 11.77
C GLY A 12 -9.22 -21.32 12.61
N GLN A 13 -8.16 -20.76 12.05
CA GLN A 13 -6.87 -20.62 12.75
C GLN A 13 -6.93 -19.71 13.98
N VAL A 14 -7.76 -18.65 13.94
CA VAL A 14 -7.98 -17.74 15.07
C VAL A 14 -8.80 -18.43 16.16
N ALA A 15 -9.84 -19.19 15.80
CA ALA A 15 -10.68 -19.92 16.75
C ALA A 15 -9.90 -20.98 17.55
N GLU A 16 -8.87 -21.58 16.95
CA GLU A 16 -7.99 -22.56 17.59
C GLU A 16 -6.95 -21.93 18.54
N ARG A 17 -6.87 -20.60 18.64
CA ARG A 17 -5.87 -19.89 19.45
C ARG A 17 -6.52 -19.16 20.64
N PRO A 18 -6.48 -19.75 21.85
CA PRO A 18 -6.95 -19.09 23.05
C PRO A 18 -6.30 -17.71 23.22
N GLY A 19 -7.13 -16.67 23.43
CA GLY A 19 -6.69 -15.28 23.56
C GLY A 19 -6.71 -14.45 22.27
N LEU A 20 -6.75 -15.07 21.08
CA LEU A 20 -7.02 -14.36 19.82
C LEU A 20 -8.49 -14.40 19.42
N ALA A 21 -9.18 -15.50 19.71
CA ALA A 21 -10.58 -15.70 19.35
C ALA A 21 -11.50 -14.55 19.83
N ASP A 22 -11.26 -14.02 21.04
CA ASP A 22 -12.07 -12.94 21.63
C ASP A 22 -11.63 -11.53 21.19
N ARG A 23 -10.52 -11.41 20.46
CA ARG A 23 -9.88 -10.12 20.12
C ARG A 23 -9.81 -9.83 18.63
N VAL A 24 -9.86 -10.87 17.80
CA VAL A 24 -9.66 -10.76 16.36
C VAL A 24 -10.99 -10.89 15.64
N VAL A 25 -11.42 -9.80 14.99
CA VAL A 25 -12.59 -9.81 14.12
C VAL A 25 -12.11 -9.77 12.67
N LEU A 26 -12.55 -10.76 11.87
CA LEU A 26 -12.17 -10.90 10.47
C LEU A 26 -13.35 -10.54 9.57
N HIS A 27 -13.16 -9.51 8.74
CA HIS A 27 -14.13 -9.05 7.76
C HIS A 27 -13.67 -9.37 6.33
N GLN A 28 -14.58 -9.97 5.55
CA GLN A 28 -14.44 -10.03 4.11
C GLN A 28 -15.04 -8.74 3.52
N LEU A 29 -14.19 -7.79 3.19
CA LEU A 29 -14.57 -6.46 2.69
C LEU A 29 -13.50 -5.97 1.72
N SER A 30 -13.94 -5.22 0.69
CA SER A 30 -13.04 -4.42 -0.13
C SER A 30 -12.59 -3.15 0.59
N ALA A 31 -11.45 -2.60 0.17
CA ALA A 31 -10.90 -1.38 0.76
C ALA A 31 -11.82 -0.16 0.62
N HIS A 32 -12.73 -0.12 -0.36
CA HIS A 32 -13.72 0.96 -0.48
C HIS A 32 -15.01 0.72 0.32
N GLU A 33 -15.16 -0.41 0.99
CA GLU A 33 -16.38 -0.80 1.73
C GLU A 33 -16.23 -0.64 3.25
N LEU A 34 -15.40 0.32 3.68
CA LEU A 34 -15.11 0.58 5.10
C LEU A 34 -16.26 1.30 5.83
N GLY A 35 -17.35 1.64 5.14
CA GLY A 35 -18.51 2.34 5.73
C GLY A 35 -19.21 1.56 6.85
N SER A 36 -19.04 0.24 6.88
CA SER A 36 -19.59 -0.64 7.92
C SER A 36 -18.77 -0.67 9.22
N LEU A 37 -17.55 -0.12 9.21
CA LEU A 37 -16.67 -0.09 10.38
C LEU A 37 -16.98 1.11 11.28
N PRO A 38 -16.81 0.98 12.62
CA PRO A 38 -17.11 2.06 13.55
C PRO A 38 -16.18 3.26 13.32
N SER A 39 -16.78 4.44 13.20
CA SER A 39 -16.04 5.71 13.16
C SER A 39 -15.45 6.01 14.54
N GLY A 40 -14.21 6.51 14.60
CA GLY A 40 -13.51 6.74 15.87
C GLY A 40 -13.31 5.47 16.71
N GLY A 41 -13.23 4.30 16.07
CA GLY A 41 -13.10 3.01 16.76
C GLY A 41 -11.67 2.51 16.93
N PHE A 42 -10.69 3.13 16.25
CA PHE A 42 -9.33 2.59 16.14
C PHE A 42 -8.29 3.65 16.51
N ASP A 43 -7.26 3.26 17.25
CA ASP A 43 -6.07 4.09 17.45
C ASP A 43 -5.08 3.98 16.27
N THR A 44 -5.11 2.87 15.54
CA THR A 44 -4.13 2.57 14.50
C THR A 44 -4.81 1.83 13.35
N VAL A 45 -4.56 2.26 12.13
CA VAL A 45 -4.93 1.54 10.90
C VAL A 45 -3.66 1.20 10.12
N VAL A 46 -3.52 -0.06 9.74
CA VAL A 46 -2.33 -0.57 9.03
C VAL A 46 -2.72 -0.97 7.61
N LEU A 47 -2.05 -0.35 6.63
CA LEU A 47 -2.11 -0.72 5.22
C LEU A 47 -0.71 -1.11 4.77
N ASN A 48 -0.37 -2.39 4.90
CA ASN A 48 0.97 -2.89 4.62
C ASN A 48 0.98 -3.76 3.36
N SER A 49 1.80 -3.40 2.37
CA SER A 49 1.96 -4.15 1.11
C SER A 49 0.62 -4.44 0.40
N VAL A 50 -0.32 -3.50 0.45
CA VAL A 50 -1.63 -3.64 -0.21
C VAL A 50 -1.93 -2.55 -1.23
N ILE A 51 -1.40 -1.34 -1.04
CA ILE A 51 -1.80 -0.19 -1.87
C ILE A 51 -1.30 -0.29 -3.31
N GLN A 52 -0.27 -1.11 -3.56
CA GLN A 52 0.25 -1.36 -4.90
C GLN A 52 -0.78 -2.03 -5.83
N TYR A 53 -1.83 -2.63 -5.28
CA TYR A 53 -2.91 -3.26 -6.04
C TYR A 53 -4.07 -2.32 -6.36
N PHE A 54 -3.98 -1.06 -5.92
CA PHE A 54 -5.02 -0.08 -6.19
C PHE A 54 -4.93 0.47 -7.62
N PRO A 55 -6.07 0.86 -8.21
CA PRO A 55 -6.13 1.27 -9.61
C PRO A 55 -5.53 2.66 -9.85
N SER A 56 -5.48 3.54 -8.84
CA SER A 56 -5.00 4.92 -9.00
C SER A 56 -4.62 5.60 -7.69
N GLY A 57 -3.94 6.74 -7.79
CA GLY A 57 -3.70 7.65 -6.67
C GLY A 57 -4.99 8.27 -6.11
N ASP A 58 -5.98 8.54 -6.96
CA ASP A 58 -7.30 9.05 -6.51
C ASP A 58 -8.02 8.02 -5.63
N TYR A 59 -7.97 6.74 -6.03
CA TYR A 59 -8.52 5.66 -5.22
C TYR A 59 -7.82 5.56 -3.86
N LEU A 60 -6.48 5.72 -3.84
CA LEU A 60 -5.73 5.77 -2.59
C LEU A 60 -6.13 6.98 -1.74
N PHE A 61 -6.31 8.16 -2.34
CA PHE A 61 -6.73 9.35 -1.63
C PHE A 61 -8.12 9.19 -1.00
N ASP A 62 -9.09 8.67 -1.75
CA ASP A 62 -10.42 8.37 -1.25
C ASP A 62 -10.40 7.34 -0.12
N LEU A 63 -9.55 6.31 -0.24
CA LEU A 63 -9.35 5.37 0.85
C LEU A 63 -8.82 6.06 2.11
N LEU A 64 -7.80 6.91 1.98
CA LEU A 64 -7.23 7.63 3.13
C LEU A 64 -8.26 8.53 3.81
N ARG A 65 -9.15 9.15 3.02
CA ARG A 65 -10.30 9.93 3.52
C ARG A 65 -11.29 9.08 4.32
N GLU A 66 -11.59 7.87 3.85
CA GLU A 66 -12.48 6.96 4.59
C GLU A 66 -11.80 6.38 5.84
N VAL A 67 -10.51 6.07 5.77
CA VAL A 67 -9.70 5.59 6.89
C VAL A 67 -9.57 6.64 7.99
N SER A 68 -9.41 7.91 7.66
CA SER A 68 -9.28 8.97 8.68
C SER A 68 -10.51 9.06 9.60
N ARG A 69 -11.71 8.72 9.09
CA ARG A 69 -12.94 8.67 9.89
C ARG A 69 -12.93 7.56 10.95
N LEU A 70 -12.19 6.48 10.70
CA LEU A 70 -12.11 5.32 11.59
C LEU A 70 -11.24 5.60 12.82
N LEU A 71 -10.37 6.59 12.73
CA LEU A 71 -9.42 6.92 13.79
C LEU A 71 -10.05 7.72 14.91
N VAL A 72 -9.67 7.40 16.15
CA VAL A 72 -9.83 8.31 17.29
C VAL A 72 -8.94 9.55 17.12
N PRO A 73 -9.23 10.66 17.81
CA PRO A 73 -8.29 11.78 17.89
C PRO A 73 -6.92 11.32 18.39
N GLY A 74 -5.86 11.65 17.65
CA GLY A 74 -4.49 11.22 17.95
C GLY A 74 -4.13 9.82 17.45
N GLY A 75 -5.04 9.12 16.76
CA GLY A 75 -4.73 7.86 16.09
C GLY A 75 -3.84 8.03 14.84
N ALA A 76 -3.34 6.91 14.32
CA ALA A 76 -2.37 6.89 13.23
C ALA A 76 -2.74 5.94 12.08
N VAL A 77 -2.37 6.31 10.86
CA VAL A 77 -2.34 5.40 9.70
C VAL A 77 -0.89 5.03 9.40
N PHE A 78 -0.61 3.72 9.36
CA PHE A 78 0.68 3.22 8.90
C PHE A 78 0.55 2.67 7.47
N LEU A 79 1.28 3.27 6.53
CA LEU A 79 1.42 2.79 5.16
C LEU A 79 2.77 2.11 5.00
N GLY A 80 2.76 0.79 4.86
CA GLY A 80 3.96 -0.03 4.73
C GLY A 80 4.21 -0.49 3.30
N ASP A 81 5.49 -0.61 2.95
CA ASP A 81 5.97 -1.19 1.68
C ASP A 81 5.47 -0.46 0.43
N VAL A 82 5.30 0.86 0.54
CA VAL A 82 4.91 1.72 -0.57
C VAL A 82 6.03 1.80 -1.61
N ARG A 83 5.72 1.46 -2.86
CA ARG A 83 6.66 1.59 -3.97
C ARG A 83 6.81 3.05 -4.38
N ASN A 84 8.06 3.53 -4.38
CA ASN A 84 8.38 4.92 -4.70
C ASN A 84 8.44 5.16 -6.21
N LEU A 85 7.54 6.00 -6.73
CA LEU A 85 7.46 6.34 -8.16
C LEU A 85 8.76 6.91 -8.70
N ARG A 86 9.46 7.75 -7.93
CA ARG A 86 10.73 8.39 -8.32
C ARG A 86 11.84 7.37 -8.57
N LEU A 87 11.72 6.16 -8.03
CA LEU A 87 12.73 5.10 -8.12
C LEU A 87 12.39 4.02 -9.16
N LEU A 88 11.26 4.10 -9.86
CA LEU A 88 10.81 3.08 -10.81
C LEU A 88 11.86 2.74 -11.87
N ARG A 89 12.41 3.78 -12.51
CA ARG A 89 13.43 3.61 -13.53
C ARG A 89 14.70 2.95 -12.97
N THR A 90 15.16 3.41 -11.81
CA THR A 90 16.35 2.88 -11.13
C THR A 90 16.15 1.41 -10.75
N PHE A 91 14.96 1.05 -10.29
CA PHE A 91 14.59 -0.33 -9.95
C PHE A 91 14.72 -1.26 -11.16
N HIS A 92 14.10 -0.92 -12.30
CA HIS A 92 14.22 -1.72 -13.52
C HIS A 92 15.64 -1.72 -14.08
N ALA A 93 16.33 -0.58 -14.03
CA ALA A 93 17.71 -0.48 -14.50
C ALA A 93 18.64 -1.42 -13.72
N GLY A 94 18.51 -1.53 -12.40
CA GLY A 94 19.34 -2.42 -11.59
C GLY A 94 19.25 -3.88 -12.02
N GLY A 95 18.02 -4.39 -12.22
CA GLY A 95 17.81 -5.77 -12.67
C GLY A 95 18.28 -6.01 -14.11
N LEU A 96 17.95 -5.10 -15.03
CA LEU A 96 18.29 -5.26 -16.45
C LEU A 96 19.78 -5.09 -16.72
N LEU A 97 20.47 -4.19 -16.01
CA LEU A 97 21.92 -4.05 -16.09
C LEU A 97 22.63 -5.27 -15.51
N ALA A 98 22.14 -5.84 -14.41
CA ALA A 98 22.71 -7.05 -13.82
C ALA A 98 22.53 -8.28 -14.73
N ALA A 99 21.47 -8.31 -15.53
CA ALA A 99 21.18 -9.39 -16.49
C ALA A 99 21.80 -9.18 -17.88
N ALA A 100 22.33 -7.99 -18.18
CA ALA A 100 22.87 -7.65 -19.49
C ALA A 100 24.12 -8.47 -19.84
N THR A 101 24.27 -8.77 -21.12
CA THR A 101 25.37 -9.55 -21.68
C THR A 101 26.29 -8.69 -22.53
N HIS A 102 27.45 -9.24 -22.93
CA HIS A 102 28.41 -8.55 -23.82
C HIS A 102 27.85 -8.23 -25.22
N THR A 103 26.74 -8.84 -25.62
CA THR A 103 26.05 -8.56 -26.88
C THR A 103 25.01 -7.45 -26.76
N ASP A 104 24.66 -7.04 -25.53
CA ASP A 104 23.72 -5.96 -25.30
C ASP A 104 24.40 -4.59 -25.48
N THR A 105 23.69 -3.69 -26.14
CA THR A 105 24.12 -2.30 -26.30
C THR A 105 23.42 -1.42 -25.26
N PRO A 106 23.98 -0.25 -24.92
CA PRO A 106 23.30 0.71 -24.05
C PRO A 106 21.88 1.05 -24.55
N GLN A 107 21.70 1.14 -25.87
CA GLN A 107 20.41 1.45 -26.50
C GLN A 107 19.38 0.32 -26.29
N THR A 108 19.79 -0.95 -26.43
CA THR A 108 18.88 -2.09 -26.23
C THR A 108 18.45 -2.21 -24.77
N VAL A 109 19.37 -1.97 -23.82
CA VAL A 109 19.07 -1.96 -22.39
C VAL A 109 18.15 -0.81 -22.01
N CYS A 110 18.40 0.41 -22.48
CA CYS A 110 17.51 1.56 -22.25
C CYS A 110 16.10 1.29 -22.78
N ALA A 111 15.97 0.76 -24.00
CA ALA A 111 14.66 0.41 -24.55
C ALA A 111 13.95 -0.70 -23.74
N ALA A 112 14.70 -1.63 -23.14
CA ALA A 112 14.13 -2.64 -22.25
C ALA A 112 13.64 -2.03 -20.92
N ILE A 113 14.38 -1.07 -20.36
CA ILE A 113 13.97 -0.32 -19.15
C ILE A 113 12.66 0.43 -19.42
N ASP A 114 12.58 1.16 -20.53
CA ASP A 114 11.39 1.94 -20.88
C ASP A 114 10.16 1.03 -21.09
N ARG A 115 10.35 -0.14 -21.73
CA ARG A 115 9.28 -1.15 -21.86
C ARG A 115 8.85 -1.70 -20.51
N ALA A 116 9.78 -2.01 -19.62
CA ALA A 116 9.47 -2.52 -18.28
C ALA A 116 8.67 -1.50 -17.47
N MET A 117 9.06 -0.22 -17.53
CA MET A 117 8.31 0.88 -16.90
C MET A 117 6.90 1.01 -17.46
N ALA A 118 6.73 0.92 -18.79
CA ALA A 118 5.42 1.01 -19.44
C ALA A 118 4.50 -0.19 -19.15
N GLN A 119 5.08 -1.33 -18.74
CA GLN A 119 4.36 -2.54 -18.38
C GLN A 119 4.12 -2.69 -16.88
N GLU A 120 4.56 -1.73 -16.08
CA GLU A 120 4.32 -1.69 -14.65
C GLU A 120 2.81 -1.57 -14.37
N LYS A 121 2.29 -2.48 -13.55
CA LYS A 121 0.86 -2.59 -13.24
C LYS A 121 0.55 -2.23 -11.81
N GLU A 122 1.58 -2.17 -10.97
CA GLU A 122 1.42 -1.78 -9.59
C GLU A 122 1.32 -0.26 -9.47
N LEU A 123 0.59 0.20 -8.47
CA LEU A 123 0.59 1.61 -8.09
C LEU A 123 1.93 1.94 -7.43
N LEU A 124 2.68 2.87 -8.04
CA LEU A 124 3.80 3.55 -7.41
C LEU A 124 3.40 4.96 -7.05
N VAL A 125 3.78 5.39 -5.84
CA VAL A 125 3.38 6.67 -5.28
C VAL A 125 4.61 7.54 -5.12
N ASP A 126 4.51 8.78 -5.61
CA ASP A 126 5.52 9.79 -5.33
C ASP A 126 5.39 10.22 -3.86
N PRO A 127 6.47 10.32 -3.06
CA PRO A 127 6.37 10.76 -1.66
C PRO A 127 5.61 12.09 -1.45
N GLU A 128 5.65 13.00 -2.42
CA GLU A 128 4.93 14.28 -2.37
C GLU A 128 3.41 14.13 -2.43
N PHE A 129 2.91 12.99 -2.94
CA PHE A 129 1.50 12.63 -2.83
C PHE A 129 1.02 12.69 -1.39
N PHE A 130 1.80 12.16 -0.44
CA PHE A 130 1.38 12.11 0.97
C PHE A 130 1.32 13.50 1.60
N THR A 131 2.31 14.35 1.31
CA THR A 131 2.30 15.76 1.75
C THR A 131 1.08 16.50 1.22
N THR A 132 0.73 16.29 -0.05
CA THR A 132 -0.43 16.91 -0.69
C THR A 132 -1.74 16.35 -0.11
N ALA A 133 -1.83 15.02 0.04
CA ALA A 133 -3.00 14.33 0.55
C ALA A 133 -3.36 14.78 1.97
N VAL A 134 -2.39 14.85 2.89
CA VAL A 134 -2.67 15.32 4.26
C VAL A 134 -3.09 16.80 4.29
N GLY A 135 -2.57 17.63 3.38
CA GLY A 135 -3.01 19.03 3.24
C GLY A 135 -4.48 19.17 2.81
N ALA A 136 -5.02 18.15 2.12
CA ALA A 136 -6.42 18.09 1.70
C ALA A 136 -7.34 17.30 2.65
N LEU A 137 -6.79 16.64 3.67
CA LEU A 137 -7.52 15.84 4.65
C LEU A 137 -7.54 16.55 6.02
N PRO A 138 -8.67 17.16 6.42
CA PRO A 138 -8.75 17.88 7.69
C PRO A 138 -8.39 16.99 8.88
N GLY A 139 -7.49 17.49 9.75
CA GLY A 139 -7.07 16.79 10.97
C GLY A 139 -6.00 15.72 10.78
N MET A 140 -5.51 15.50 9.55
CA MET A 140 -4.40 14.59 9.27
C MET A 140 -3.08 15.37 9.14
N THR A 141 -2.00 14.80 9.69
CA THR A 141 -0.63 15.29 9.51
C THR A 141 0.26 14.16 9.01
N LEU A 142 1.34 14.50 8.31
CA LEU A 142 2.38 13.55 7.93
C LEU A 142 3.51 13.62 8.96
N GLU A 143 3.59 12.61 9.83
CA GLU A 143 4.64 12.53 10.87
C GLU A 143 6.01 12.13 10.28
N SER A 144 6.02 11.11 9.42
CA SER A 144 7.26 10.66 8.79
C SER A 144 6.98 9.96 7.46
N CYS A 145 7.92 10.11 6.52
CA CYS A 145 7.97 9.36 5.27
C CYS A 145 9.43 8.97 5.03
N THR A 146 9.74 7.69 5.21
CA THR A 146 11.11 7.19 5.18
C THR A 146 11.28 6.09 4.14
N LEU A 147 12.39 6.12 3.41
CA LEU A 147 12.78 4.98 2.60
C LEU A 147 13.11 3.78 3.50
N LYS A 148 12.59 2.61 3.14
CA LYS A 148 12.99 1.35 3.76
C LYS A 148 14.49 1.14 3.53
N ARG A 149 15.24 0.98 4.63
CA ARG A 149 16.65 0.57 4.56
C ARG A 149 16.68 -0.92 4.27
N GLY A 150 17.46 -1.32 3.26
CA GLY A 150 17.70 -2.71 2.91
C GLY A 150 18.53 -3.44 3.97
#